data_AF-H8FY90-F1
#
_entry.id   AF-H8FY90-F1
#
_cell.length_a   1.000
_cell.length_b   1.000
_cell.length_c   1.000
_cell.angle_alpha   90.00
_cell.angle_beta   90.00
_cell.angle_gamma   90.00
#
_symmetry.space_group_name_H-M   'P 1'
#
loop_
_entity.id
_entity.type
_entity.pdbx_description
1 polymer ?
#
loop_
_entity_poly.entity_id
_entity_poly.type
_entity_poly.pdbx_seq_one_letter_code
_entity_poly.pdbx_strand_id
1 'polypeptide(L)'
;MSWNPHKDAPDLALACFGSAVAHHPASPECSGCPYLADCGSIAEATRRRLEKELGLDNLSPTIKKPKRAVTPSTSSASASPASAKRETLKKADDKPMPAINMTGLSVRTVAFVKPVLLARIDIEAALRLRTNPFSLGSSLGHWHVALDMLFAGNFARGDLIAALQSRCGVDLAGAQARADAIIQLFIHLNAAVERDGRIFLSE
;
A
#
# COMPACT_ATOMS: atom_id res chain seq x y z
N MET A 1 15.81 31.87 0.58
CA MET A 1 15.83 31.15 1.86
C MET A 1 15.34 29.73 1.59
N SER A 2 16.23 28.74 1.60
CA SER A 2 15.86 27.33 1.35
C SER A 2 15.38 26.71 2.65
N TRP A 3 14.10 26.35 2.70
CA TRP A 3 13.48 25.62 3.83
C TRP A 3 14.01 24.18 3.88
N ASN A 4 14.46 23.75 5.05
CA ASN A 4 15.06 22.43 5.24
C ASN A 4 14.09 21.54 6.06
N PRO A 5 13.41 20.55 5.43
CA PRO A 5 12.28 19.83 6.02
C PRO A 5 12.61 19.05 7.30
N HIS A 6 13.89 18.81 7.60
CA HIS A 6 14.33 18.13 8.83
C HIS A 6 14.63 19.08 9.99
N LYS A 7 14.83 20.39 9.73
CA LYS A 7 15.16 21.38 10.76
C LYS A 7 13.99 22.27 11.14
N ASP A 8 13.08 22.49 10.20
CA ASP A 8 12.02 23.50 10.32
C ASP A 8 10.63 22.87 10.50
N ALA A 9 10.54 21.55 10.67
CA ALA A 9 9.29 20.89 11.00
C ALA A 9 8.98 21.06 12.50
N PRO A 10 7.80 21.58 12.89
CA PRO A 10 7.40 21.60 14.29
C PRO A 10 7.40 20.15 14.81
N ASP A 11 7.96 19.96 16.01
CA ASP A 11 8.03 18.68 16.73
C ASP A 11 6.60 18.14 16.95
N LEU A 12 6.08 17.43 15.96
CA LEU A 12 4.83 16.72 16.07
C LEU A 12 5.08 15.54 17.02
N ALA A 13 4.42 15.58 18.18
CA ALA A 13 4.54 14.54 19.19
C ALA A 13 4.40 13.14 18.57
N LEU A 14 5.37 12.27 18.87
CA LEU A 14 5.57 10.92 18.31
C LEU A 14 4.37 9.94 18.47
N ALA A 15 3.22 10.37 18.99
CA ALA A 15 2.08 9.53 19.31
C ALA A 15 0.79 9.87 18.54
N CYS A 16 0.84 10.73 17.51
CA CYS A 16 -0.33 10.90 16.64
C CYS A 16 -0.37 9.74 15.62
N PHE A 17 -1.23 8.76 15.85
CA PHE A 17 -1.46 7.59 14.96
C PHE A 17 -2.07 7.95 13.59
N GLY A 18 -2.17 9.23 13.25
CA GLY A 18 -2.45 9.71 11.91
C GLY A 18 -1.58 10.93 11.67
N SER A 19 -0.82 10.91 10.57
CA SER A 19 -0.11 12.08 10.05
C SER A 19 -1.00 13.32 10.07
N ALA A 20 -0.42 14.53 10.05
CA ALA A 20 -1.19 15.78 9.95
C ALA A 20 -2.27 15.76 8.82
N VAL A 21 -2.14 14.88 7.83
CA VAL A 21 -3.12 14.63 6.76
C VAL A 21 -4.44 13.99 7.24
N ALA A 22 -4.45 13.32 8.39
CA ALA A 22 -5.57 12.51 8.91
C ALA A 22 -6.29 13.14 10.11
N HIS A 23 -5.96 14.38 10.50
CA HIS A 23 -6.69 15.07 11.57
C HIS A 23 -8.18 15.19 11.21
N HIS A 24 -9.02 14.56 12.02
CA HIS A 24 -10.46 14.63 11.87
C HIS A 24 -11.05 15.04 13.22
N PRO A 25 -11.59 16.26 13.35
CA PRO A 25 -11.96 16.84 14.65
C PRO A 25 -13.10 16.07 15.35
N ALA A 26 -13.86 15.27 14.60
CA ALA A 26 -14.92 14.42 15.15
C ALA A 26 -14.45 13.00 15.50
N SER A 27 -13.17 12.67 15.29
CA SER A 27 -12.64 11.36 15.68
C SER A 27 -12.45 11.29 17.20
N PRO A 28 -12.88 10.19 17.85
CA PRO A 28 -12.76 10.04 19.31
C PRO A 28 -11.31 9.97 19.78
N GLU A 29 -10.37 9.64 18.88
CA GLU A 29 -8.93 9.64 19.18
C GLU A 29 -8.36 11.06 19.34
N CYS A 30 -9.00 12.06 18.72
CA CYS A 30 -8.54 13.45 18.77
C CYS A 30 -9.12 14.23 19.96
N SER A 31 -10.24 13.80 20.54
CA SER A 31 -10.94 14.54 21.60
C SER A 31 -10.19 14.60 22.93
N GLY A 32 -9.30 13.63 23.19
CA GLY A 32 -8.42 13.59 24.37
C GLY A 32 -7.00 14.14 24.14
N CYS A 33 -6.71 14.65 22.94
CA CYS A 33 -5.36 15.08 22.58
C CYS A 33 -5.04 16.47 23.15
N PRO A 34 -3.94 16.64 23.93
CA PRO A 34 -3.56 17.94 24.48
C PRO A 34 -3.12 18.94 23.40
N TYR A 35 -2.84 18.48 22.17
CA TYR A 35 -2.39 19.29 21.05
C TYR A 35 -3.50 19.58 20.01
N LEU A 36 -4.77 19.34 20.34
CA LEU A 36 -5.91 19.47 19.41
C LEU A 36 -6.00 20.88 18.78
N ALA A 37 -5.71 21.92 19.57
CA ALA A 37 -5.77 23.32 19.11
C ALA A 37 -4.77 23.62 17.97
N ASP A 38 -3.58 23.03 18.05
CA ASP A 38 -2.51 23.25 17.06
C ASP A 38 -2.56 22.23 15.92
N CYS A 39 -3.10 21.03 16.16
CA CYS A 39 -3.17 19.96 15.18
C CYS A 39 -4.03 20.32 13.96
N GLY A 40 -5.14 21.05 14.17
CA GLY A 40 -6.05 21.45 13.09
C GLY A 40 -5.40 22.38 12.05
N SER A 41 -4.60 23.36 12.49
CA SER A 41 -3.96 24.32 11.61
C SER A 41 -2.82 23.68 10.80
N ILE A 42 -2.03 22.83 11.45
CA ILE A 42 -0.93 22.08 10.81
C ILE A 42 -1.48 21.07 9.78
N ALA A 43 -2.59 20.41 10.12
CA ALA A 43 -3.28 19.49 9.23
C ALA A 43 -3.78 20.17 7.96
N GLU A 44 -4.44 21.31 8.10
CA GLU A 44 -4.97 22.06 6.96
C GLU A 44 -3.85 22.61 6.07
N ALA A 45 -2.76 23.12 6.65
CA ALA A 45 -1.59 23.57 5.91
C ALA A 45 -0.92 22.42 5.13
N THR A 46 -0.79 21.25 5.74
CA THR A 46 -0.23 20.05 5.10
C THR A 46 -1.14 19.53 3.98
N ARG A 47 -2.46 19.55 4.19
CA ARG A 47 -3.44 19.15 3.18
C ARG A 47 -3.38 20.05 1.95
N ARG A 48 -3.39 21.38 2.14
CA ARG A 48 -3.26 22.36 1.04
C ARG A 48 -1.97 22.21 0.27
N ARG A 49 -0.86 21.91 0.95
CA ARG A 49 0.43 21.64 0.31
C ARG A 49 0.39 20.38 -0.57
N LEU A 50 -0.17 19.29 -0.05
CA LEU A 50 -0.32 18.04 -0.81
C LEU A 50 -1.29 18.18 -1.99
N GLU A 51 -2.39 18.91 -1.81
CA GLU A 51 -3.34 19.24 -2.89
C GLU A 51 -2.62 19.96 -4.04
N LYS A 52 -1.76 20.94 -3.72
CA LYS A 52 -0.96 21.68 -4.70
C LYS A 52 0.12 20.82 -5.38
N GLU A 53 0.84 20.00 -4.61
CA GLU A 53 1.87 19.08 -5.16
C GLU A 53 1.25 18.01 -6.08
N LEU A 54 0.01 17.61 -5.83
CA LEU A 54 -0.74 16.65 -6.65
C LEU A 54 -1.57 17.29 -7.77
N GLY A 55 -1.54 18.62 -7.92
CA GLY A 55 -2.30 19.34 -8.96
C GLY A 55 -3.82 19.28 -8.77
N LEU A 56 -4.30 19.13 -7.54
CA LEU A 56 -5.72 19.01 -7.19
C LEU A 56 -6.41 20.36 -6.94
N ASP A 57 -5.79 21.47 -7.33
CA ASP A 57 -6.17 22.86 -7.00
C ASP A 57 -7.58 23.30 -7.47
N ASN A 58 -8.40 22.42 -8.08
CA ASN A 58 -9.74 22.74 -8.61
C ASN A 58 -10.87 21.77 -8.23
N LEU A 59 -10.68 20.87 -7.25
CA LEU A 59 -11.79 20.06 -6.75
C LEU A 59 -12.58 20.83 -5.67
N SER A 60 -13.51 21.68 -6.11
CA SER A 60 -14.52 22.29 -5.22
C SER A 60 -15.28 21.21 -4.45
N PRO A 61 -15.43 21.30 -3.11
CA PRO A 61 -16.24 20.36 -2.37
C PRO A 61 -17.69 20.83 -2.38
N THR A 62 -18.50 20.31 -3.30
CA THR A 62 -19.96 20.33 -3.11
C THR A 62 -20.48 18.91 -3.08
N ILE A 63 -20.34 18.26 -1.93
CA ILE A 63 -21.16 17.09 -1.61
C ILE A 63 -21.94 17.43 -0.33
N LYS A 64 -23.21 17.76 -0.54
CA LYS A 64 -24.21 17.94 0.53
C LYS A 64 -24.29 16.63 1.34
N LYS A 65 -23.90 16.69 2.61
CA LYS A 65 -24.00 15.56 3.55
C LYS A 65 -25.47 15.18 3.79
N PRO A 66 -25.86 13.90 3.65
CA PRO A 66 -27.10 13.41 4.25
C PRO A 66 -26.90 13.20 5.76
N LYS A 67 -27.88 13.68 6.53
CA LYS A 67 -27.97 13.62 7.99
C LYS A 67 -28.37 12.19 8.39
N ARG A 68 -27.52 11.44 9.10
CA ARG A 68 -27.90 10.13 9.68
C ARG A 68 -27.53 10.04 11.16
N ALA A 69 -28.48 9.50 11.91
CA ALA A 69 -28.59 9.49 13.36
C ALA A 69 -27.60 8.55 14.06
N VAL A 70 -27.31 8.95 15.30
CA VAL A 70 -26.43 8.34 16.29
C VAL A 70 -27.06 7.07 16.90
N THR A 71 -26.25 6.05 17.18
CA THR A 71 -26.47 5.08 18.26
C THR A 71 -25.11 4.58 18.78
N PRO A 72 -24.91 4.45 20.11
CA PRO A 72 -23.65 4.00 20.68
C PRO A 72 -23.66 2.48 20.95
N SER A 73 -22.51 1.82 20.85
CA SER A 73 -22.29 0.49 21.43
C SER A 73 -20.82 0.30 21.82
N THR A 74 -20.68 -0.34 22.97
CA THR A 74 -19.58 -0.35 23.93
C THR A 74 -18.65 -1.55 23.74
N SER A 75 -17.34 -1.36 23.99
CA SER A 75 -16.30 -2.33 24.50
C SER A 75 -16.07 -3.66 23.72
N SER A 76 -14.85 -4.18 23.48
CA SER A 76 -13.69 -4.37 24.39
C SER A 76 -12.44 -4.86 23.61
N ALA A 77 -11.23 -4.54 24.11
CA ALA A 77 -9.96 -5.32 24.24
C ALA A 77 -9.73 -6.61 23.40
N SER A 78 -8.53 -7.04 22.98
CA SER A 78 -7.11 -6.68 23.13
C SER A 78 -6.27 -7.65 22.26
N ALA A 79 -5.04 -7.24 21.90
CA ALA A 79 -3.80 -8.05 21.71
C ALA A 79 -3.00 -7.69 20.43
N SER A 80 -1.80 -7.16 20.66
CA SER A 80 -0.74 -6.89 19.67
C SER A 80 -0.10 -8.18 19.13
N PRO A 81 0.71 -8.08 18.05
CA PRO A 81 2.13 -8.30 18.27
C PRO A 81 3.10 -7.39 17.48
N ALA A 82 4.19 -7.08 18.20
CA ALA A 82 5.60 -7.09 17.81
C ALA A 82 6.09 -6.50 16.47
N SER A 83 6.78 -5.37 16.62
CA SER A 83 7.99 -4.89 15.92
C SER A 83 8.58 -5.73 14.78
N ALA A 84 8.68 -5.13 13.60
CA ALA A 84 9.66 -5.48 12.57
C ALA A 84 10.50 -4.25 12.18
N LYS A 85 11.82 -4.41 12.30
CA LYS A 85 12.87 -3.46 11.90
C LYS A 85 12.67 -3.03 10.44
N ARG A 86 12.60 -1.72 10.21
CA ARG A 86 12.53 -1.12 8.88
C ARG A 86 13.93 -1.03 8.30
N GLU A 87 14.27 -1.95 7.41
CA GLU A 87 15.52 -1.95 6.66
C GLU A 87 15.48 -0.83 5.60
N THR A 88 16.46 0.05 5.63
CA THR A 88 16.57 1.22 4.75
C THR A 88 17.01 0.78 3.36
N LEU A 89 16.08 0.79 2.41
CA LEU A 89 16.37 0.68 0.98
C LEU A 89 17.27 1.84 0.55
N LYS A 90 18.51 1.52 0.15
CA LYS A 90 19.46 2.49 -0.43
C LYS A 90 18.87 3.03 -1.75
N LYS A 91 18.94 4.35 -1.92
CA LYS A 91 18.52 5.06 -3.15
C LYS A 91 19.28 4.51 -4.35
N ALA A 92 18.57 3.85 -5.26
CA ALA A 92 19.06 3.45 -6.56
C ALA A 92 18.85 4.59 -7.57
N ASP A 93 19.81 4.71 -8.49
CA ASP A 93 19.91 5.61 -9.65
C ASP A 93 18.57 6.09 -10.27
N ASP A 94 18.55 7.36 -10.67
CA ASP A 94 17.48 8.00 -11.44
C ASP A 94 17.47 7.52 -12.89
N LYS A 95 17.06 6.27 -13.11
CA LYS A 95 16.57 5.85 -14.42
C LYS A 95 15.07 6.13 -14.53
N PRO A 96 14.59 6.69 -15.66
CA PRO A 96 13.17 6.86 -15.90
C PRO A 96 12.48 5.48 -15.83
N MET A 97 11.41 5.40 -15.04
CA MET A 97 10.67 4.15 -14.83
C MET A 97 10.04 3.65 -16.14
N PRO A 98 9.98 2.34 -16.37
CA PRO A 98 9.11 1.80 -17.42
C PRO A 98 7.66 2.17 -17.09
N ALA A 99 6.99 2.84 -18.03
CA ALA A 99 5.60 3.22 -17.89
C ALA A 99 4.72 1.96 -18.01
N ILE A 100 4.39 1.33 -16.89
CA ILE A 100 3.42 0.24 -16.88
C ILE A 100 2.05 0.86 -17.23
N ASN A 101 1.52 0.50 -18.39
CA ASN A 101 0.18 0.92 -18.78
C ASN A 101 -0.84 0.28 -17.83
N MET A 102 -1.37 1.04 -16.87
CA MET A 102 -2.31 0.55 -15.85
C MET A 102 -3.77 0.51 -16.34
N THR A 103 -4.04 0.83 -17.61
CA THR A 103 -5.40 0.76 -18.17
C THR A 103 -5.90 -0.68 -18.18
N GLY A 104 -7.10 -0.93 -17.63
CA GLY A 104 -7.70 -2.27 -17.53
C GLY A 104 -7.52 -2.97 -16.18
N LEU A 105 -6.69 -2.43 -15.27
CA LEU A 105 -6.58 -2.95 -13.90
C LEU A 105 -7.70 -2.40 -13.00
N SER A 106 -8.17 -3.24 -12.07
CA SER A 106 -9.12 -2.78 -11.05
C SER A 106 -8.46 -1.76 -10.11
N VAL A 107 -9.25 -0.83 -9.55
CA VAL A 107 -8.76 0.18 -8.58
C VAL A 107 -8.05 -0.50 -7.38
N ARG A 108 -8.56 -1.66 -6.95
CA ARG A 108 -7.95 -2.44 -5.85
C ARG A 108 -6.59 -3.00 -6.25
N THR A 109 -6.47 -3.51 -7.48
CA THR A 109 -5.21 -4.02 -8.02
C THR A 109 -4.19 -2.89 -8.13
N VAL A 110 -4.59 -1.72 -8.63
CA VAL A 110 -3.69 -0.55 -8.71
C VAL A 110 -3.19 -0.13 -7.32
N ALA A 111 -4.06 -0.07 -6.32
CA ALA A 111 -3.65 0.25 -4.94
C ALA A 111 -2.68 -0.79 -4.36
N PHE A 112 -2.86 -2.06 -4.70
CA PHE A 112 -2.00 -3.16 -4.26
C PHE A 112 -0.63 -3.17 -4.96
N VAL A 113 -0.57 -2.71 -6.21
CA VAL A 113 0.66 -2.68 -7.03
C VAL A 113 1.47 -1.40 -6.79
N LYS A 114 0.83 -0.34 -6.31
CA LYS A 114 1.47 0.95 -5.99
C LYS A 114 2.77 0.81 -5.15
N PRO A 115 2.84 -0.02 -4.09
CA PRO A 115 4.08 -0.22 -3.34
C PRO A 115 5.23 -0.79 -4.17
N VAL A 116 4.96 -1.67 -5.14
CA VAL A 116 5.98 -2.22 -6.04
C VAL A 116 6.48 -1.16 -7.01
N LEU A 117 5.56 -0.36 -7.56
CA LEU A 117 5.91 0.78 -8.40
C LEU A 117 6.77 1.78 -7.63
N LEU A 118 6.38 2.11 -6.39
CA LEU A 118 7.14 3.01 -5.53
C LEU A 118 8.52 2.46 -5.16
N ALA A 119 8.66 1.13 -5.08
CA ALA A 119 9.95 0.48 -4.85
C ALA A 119 10.88 0.49 -6.09
N ARG A 120 10.42 1.02 -7.23
CA ARG A 120 11.14 1.04 -8.52
C ARG A 120 11.63 -0.35 -8.95
N ILE A 121 10.88 -1.39 -8.60
CA ILE A 121 11.20 -2.77 -8.98
C ILE A 121 10.65 -3.03 -10.38
N ASP A 122 11.54 -3.36 -11.31
CA ASP A 122 11.17 -3.80 -12.65
C ASP A 122 10.79 -5.29 -12.62
N ILE A 123 9.48 -5.53 -12.48
CA ILE A 123 8.91 -6.89 -12.44
C ILE A 123 9.17 -7.60 -13.76
N GLU A 124 9.10 -6.90 -14.90
CA GLU A 124 9.29 -7.48 -16.23
C GLU A 124 10.73 -7.97 -16.41
N ALA A 125 11.72 -7.14 -16.02
CA ALA A 125 13.12 -7.54 -16.02
C ALA A 125 13.39 -8.72 -15.05
N ALA A 126 12.80 -8.68 -13.85
CA ALA A 126 12.91 -9.76 -12.87
C ALA A 126 12.39 -11.10 -13.40
N LEU A 127 11.25 -11.08 -14.09
CA LEU A 127 10.65 -12.26 -14.73
C LEU A 127 11.54 -12.81 -15.84
N ARG A 128 12.06 -11.93 -16.73
CA ARG A 128 13.00 -12.32 -17.80
C ARG A 128 14.27 -12.96 -17.26
N LEU A 129 14.83 -12.38 -16.19
CA LEU A 129 16.05 -12.86 -15.53
C LEU A 129 15.79 -14.01 -14.54
N ARG A 130 14.54 -14.47 -14.38
CA ARG A 130 14.12 -15.46 -13.37
C ARG A 130 14.69 -15.19 -11.99
N THR A 131 14.75 -13.91 -11.61
CA THR A 131 15.34 -13.47 -10.35
C THR A 131 14.25 -12.81 -9.52
N ASN A 132 14.13 -13.21 -8.26
CA ASN A 132 13.15 -12.64 -7.36
C ASN A 132 13.71 -11.36 -6.71
N PRO A 133 13.20 -10.16 -7.03
CA PRO A 133 13.73 -8.90 -6.51
C PRO A 133 13.20 -8.58 -5.11
N PHE A 134 12.25 -9.35 -4.62
CA PHE A 134 11.61 -9.12 -3.33
C PHE A 134 12.33 -9.93 -2.24
N SER A 135 12.36 -9.41 -1.02
CA SER A 135 12.89 -10.13 0.14
C SER A 135 11.76 -10.67 1.00
N LEU A 136 11.90 -11.92 1.45
CA LEU A 136 11.04 -12.50 2.47
C LEU A 136 11.13 -11.68 3.77
N GLY A 137 10.00 -11.38 4.41
CA GLY A 137 9.95 -10.53 5.61
C GLY A 137 9.82 -9.02 5.36
N SER A 138 9.90 -8.58 4.11
CA SER A 138 9.53 -7.21 3.74
C SER A 138 8.01 -7.04 3.66
N SER A 139 7.54 -5.79 3.58
CA SER A 139 6.13 -5.50 3.28
C SER A 139 5.68 -6.06 1.92
N LEU A 140 6.62 -6.43 1.04
CA LEU A 140 6.40 -7.02 -0.27
C LEU A 140 6.61 -8.54 -0.28
N GLY A 141 6.69 -9.19 0.90
CA GLY A 141 6.93 -10.63 1.00
C GLY A 141 5.90 -11.49 0.25
N HIS A 142 4.68 -11.00 0.04
CA HIS A 142 3.66 -11.67 -0.78
C HIS A 142 4.05 -11.75 -2.27
N TRP A 143 4.74 -10.73 -2.79
CA TRP A 143 5.28 -10.75 -4.16
C TRP A 143 6.43 -11.73 -4.29
N HIS A 144 7.27 -11.83 -3.25
CA HIS A 144 8.33 -12.82 -3.19
C HIS A 144 7.75 -14.23 -3.34
N VAL A 145 6.76 -14.57 -2.51
CA VAL A 145 6.11 -15.90 -2.55
C VAL A 145 5.52 -16.20 -3.93
N ALA A 146 4.82 -15.23 -4.53
CA ALA A 146 4.18 -15.44 -5.82
C ALA A 146 5.20 -15.64 -6.96
N LEU A 147 6.28 -14.87 -7.00
CA LEU A 147 7.33 -15.06 -8.00
C LEU A 147 8.09 -16.38 -7.81
N ASP A 148 8.39 -16.76 -6.55
CA ASP A 148 9.00 -18.07 -6.28
C ASP A 148 8.15 -19.21 -6.85
N MET A 149 6.83 -19.16 -6.61
CA MET A 149 5.91 -20.18 -7.13
C MET A 149 5.86 -20.18 -8.65
N LEU A 150 5.83 -18.99 -9.28
CA LEU A 150 5.81 -18.87 -10.74
C LEU A 150 7.12 -19.37 -11.37
N PHE A 151 8.26 -19.18 -10.72
CA PHE A 151 9.56 -19.68 -11.17
C PHE A 151 9.74 -21.18 -10.92
N ALA A 152 9.12 -21.72 -9.86
CA ALA A 152 9.13 -23.14 -9.56
C ALA A 152 8.28 -23.96 -10.55
N GLY A 153 7.28 -23.35 -11.18
CA GLY A 153 6.46 -23.98 -12.20
C GLY A 153 5.07 -23.36 -12.30
N ASN A 154 4.11 -24.18 -12.70
CA ASN A 154 2.71 -23.77 -12.69
C ASN A 154 2.08 -24.04 -11.32
N PHE A 155 1.09 -23.22 -10.96
CA PHE A 155 0.35 -23.37 -9.71
C PHE A 155 -1.13 -23.04 -9.90
N ALA A 156 -1.99 -23.63 -9.08
CA ALA A 156 -3.39 -23.23 -9.02
C ALA A 156 -3.57 -22.04 -8.07
N ARG A 157 -4.65 -21.28 -8.24
CA ARG A 157 -4.98 -20.14 -7.35
C ARG A 157 -5.03 -20.55 -5.87
N GLY A 158 -5.57 -21.74 -5.57
CA GLY A 158 -5.63 -22.29 -4.22
C GLY A 158 -4.25 -22.49 -3.59
N ASP A 159 -3.26 -22.90 -4.38
CA ASP A 159 -1.89 -23.10 -3.91
C ASP A 159 -1.26 -21.78 -3.49
N LEU A 160 -1.48 -20.72 -4.29
CA LEU A 160 -0.98 -19.38 -3.97
C LEU A 160 -1.63 -18.83 -2.70
N ILE A 161 -2.94 -19.03 -2.53
CA ILE A 161 -3.65 -18.64 -1.30
C ILE A 161 -3.04 -19.35 -0.09
N ALA A 162 -2.89 -20.68 -0.16
CA ALA A 162 -2.30 -21.47 0.93
C ALA A 162 -0.85 -21.05 1.24
N ALA A 163 -0.06 -20.74 0.20
CA ALA A 163 1.31 -20.25 0.36
C ALA A 163 1.35 -18.86 1.03
N LEU A 164 0.43 -17.96 0.68
CA LEU A 164 0.34 -16.64 1.31
C LEU A 164 -0.08 -16.75 2.79
N GLN A 165 -1.01 -17.63 3.12
CA GLN A 165 -1.40 -17.85 4.52
C GLN A 165 -0.23 -18.39 5.35
N SER A 166 0.43 -19.44 4.84
CA SER A 166 1.53 -20.12 5.57
C SER A 166 2.81 -19.28 5.66
N ARG A 167 3.25 -18.65 4.56
CA ARG A 167 4.53 -17.93 4.49
C ARG A 167 4.43 -16.46 4.88
N CYS A 168 3.26 -15.83 4.71
CA CYS A 168 3.07 -14.41 5.00
C CYS A 168 2.12 -14.13 6.17
N GLY A 169 1.58 -15.16 6.83
CA GLY A 169 0.72 -15.01 8.01
C GLY A 169 -0.58 -14.25 7.73
N VAL A 170 -1.08 -14.34 6.50
CA VAL A 170 -2.28 -13.62 6.05
C VAL A 170 -3.52 -14.45 6.38
N ASP A 171 -4.60 -13.78 6.76
CA ASP A 171 -5.91 -14.40 6.87
C ASP A 171 -6.43 -14.86 5.49
N LEU A 172 -7.45 -15.72 5.47
CA LEU A 172 -7.96 -16.31 4.23
C LEU A 172 -8.49 -15.24 3.25
N ALA A 173 -9.28 -14.28 3.75
CA ALA A 173 -9.86 -13.23 2.92
C ALA A 173 -8.77 -12.31 2.36
N GLY A 174 -7.79 -11.94 3.20
CA GLY A 174 -6.61 -11.21 2.76
C GLY A 174 -5.77 -11.96 1.73
N ALA A 175 -5.56 -13.27 1.92
CA ALA A 175 -4.80 -14.10 0.99
C ALA A 175 -5.49 -14.23 -0.37
N GLN A 176 -6.82 -14.40 -0.40
CA GLN A 176 -7.63 -14.40 -1.62
C GLN A 176 -7.50 -13.09 -2.38
N ALA A 177 -7.75 -11.96 -1.72
CA ALA A 177 -7.66 -10.64 -2.37
C ALA A 177 -6.26 -10.36 -2.95
N ARG A 178 -5.21 -10.80 -2.26
CA ARG A 178 -3.82 -10.65 -2.73
C ARG A 178 -3.51 -11.58 -3.89
N ALA A 179 -3.91 -12.86 -3.81
CA ALA A 179 -3.73 -13.81 -4.90
C ALA A 179 -4.41 -13.30 -6.18
N ASP A 180 -5.64 -12.80 -6.08
CA ASP A 180 -6.39 -12.25 -7.20
C ASP A 180 -5.67 -11.05 -7.84
N ALA A 181 -5.20 -10.11 -7.02
CA ALA A 181 -4.49 -8.92 -7.49
C ALA A 181 -3.15 -9.28 -8.15
N ILE A 182 -2.41 -10.22 -7.58
CA ILE A 182 -1.11 -10.69 -8.11
C ILE A 182 -1.30 -11.39 -9.45
N ILE A 183 -2.24 -12.34 -9.53
CA ILE A 183 -2.53 -13.08 -10.76
C ILE A 183 -2.98 -12.12 -11.86
N GLN A 184 -3.90 -11.19 -11.54
CA GLN A 184 -4.36 -10.19 -12.49
C GLN A 184 -3.20 -9.33 -13.00
N LEU A 185 -2.26 -8.94 -12.13
CA LEU A 185 -1.09 -8.19 -12.56
C LEU A 185 -0.17 -9.04 -13.45
N PHE A 186 0.11 -10.29 -13.09
CA PHE A 186 0.97 -11.16 -13.91
C PHE A 186 0.39 -11.36 -15.31
N ILE A 187 -0.92 -11.57 -15.43
CA ILE A 187 -1.59 -11.67 -16.73
C ILE A 187 -1.51 -10.35 -17.48
N HIS A 188 -1.78 -9.22 -16.80
CA HIS A 188 -1.74 -7.89 -17.40
C HIS A 188 -0.36 -7.50 -17.93
N LEU A 189 0.70 -7.94 -17.26
CA LEU A 189 2.08 -7.74 -17.67
C LEU A 189 2.55 -8.73 -18.75
N ASN A 190 1.66 -9.61 -19.25
CA ASN A 190 2.01 -10.77 -20.07
C ASN A 190 3.13 -11.65 -19.45
N ALA A 191 3.24 -11.64 -18.13
CA ALA A 191 4.18 -12.46 -17.38
C ALA A 191 3.69 -13.89 -17.20
N ALA A 192 2.37 -14.06 -17.18
CA ALA A 192 1.74 -15.34 -16.95
C ALA A 192 0.49 -15.52 -17.81
N VAL A 193 0.14 -16.77 -18.07
CA VAL A 193 -1.08 -17.17 -18.77
C VAL A 193 -1.85 -18.14 -17.90
N GLU A 194 -3.16 -17.95 -17.78
CA GLU A 194 -4.05 -18.89 -17.09
C GLU A 194 -4.56 -19.93 -18.10
N ARG A 195 -4.33 -21.22 -17.83
CA ARG A 195 -4.83 -22.36 -18.62
C ARG A 195 -5.30 -23.45 -17.67
N ASP A 196 -6.49 -24.00 -17.89
CA ASP A 196 -7.06 -25.09 -17.07
C ASP A 196 -7.06 -24.79 -15.55
N GLY A 197 -7.31 -23.53 -15.18
CA GLY A 197 -7.30 -23.08 -13.77
C GLY A 197 -5.92 -23.01 -13.12
N ARG A 198 -4.85 -23.14 -13.90
CA ARG A 198 -3.45 -23.03 -13.46
C ARG A 198 -2.78 -21.83 -14.11
N ILE A 199 -1.86 -21.22 -13.37
CA ILE A 199 -1.07 -20.07 -13.80
C ILE A 199 0.29 -20.58 -14.28
N PHE A 200 0.63 -20.28 -15.53
CA PHE A 200 1.90 -20.63 -16.16
C PHE A 200 2.70 -19.37 -16.42
N LEU A 201 4.03 -19.44 -16.31
CA LEU A 201 4.90 -18.39 -16.83
C LEU A 201 4.69 -18.27 -18.35
N SER A 202 4.53 -17.04 -18.86
CA SER A 202 4.49 -16.82 -20.31
C SER A 202 5.88 -17.07 -20.89
N GLU A 203 5.94 -17.87 -21.96
CA GLU A 203 7.16 -18.09 -22.75
C GLU A 203 7.50 -16.89 -23.62
#